data_AF-A0A482YTK8-F1
#
_entry.id   AF-A0A482YTK8-F1
#
_cell.length_a   1.000
_cell.length_b   1.000
_cell.length_c   1.000
_cell.angle_alpha   90.00
_cell.angle_beta   90.00
_cell.angle_gamma   90.00
#
_symmetry.space_group_name_H-M   'P 1'
#
loop_
_entity.id
_entity.type
_entity.pdbx_description
1 polymer ?
#
loop_
_entity_poly.entity_id
_entity_poly.type
_entity_poly.pdbx_seq_one_letter_code
_entity_poly.pdbx_strand_id
1 'polypeptide(L)' 'MDMIKRNFKVKLKGTIIKNIEGNRGKLGIGGIRRYRALSSDYYIFKHEYIFVFKKEF' A
#
# COMPACT_ATOMS: atom_id res chain seq x y z
N MET A 1 -13.75 3.18 6.94
CA MET A 1 -14.07 4.54 6.42
C MET A 1 -14.92 5.35 7.38
N ASP A 2 -15.75 4.72 8.21
CA ASP A 2 -16.66 5.45 9.12
C ASP A 2 -15.93 6.36 10.10
N MET A 3 -14.79 5.95 10.65
CA MET A 3 -13.99 6.81 11.53
C MET A 3 -13.50 8.09 10.85
N ILE A 4 -13.11 8.02 9.56
CA ILE A 4 -12.70 9.21 8.81
C ILE A 4 -13.89 10.15 8.59
N LYS A 5 -15.05 9.60 8.20
CA LYS A 5 -16.28 10.37 7.97
C LYS A 5 -16.84 11.01 9.24
N ARG A 6 -16.69 10.35 10.39
CA ARG A 6 -17.15 10.86 11.70
C ARG A 6 -16.27 11.99 12.21
N ASN A 7 -14.98 11.96 11.94
CA ASN A 7 -14.02 12.91 12.49
C ASN A 7 -13.64 14.03 11.52
N PHE A 8 -13.85 13.85 10.22
CA PHE A 8 -13.45 14.81 9.19
C PHE A 8 -14.56 15.02 8.16
N LYS A 9 -14.92 16.29 7.90
CA LYS A 9 -15.83 16.67 6.79
C LYS A 9 -15.07 16.66 5.46
N VAL A 10 -14.82 15.46 4.95
CA VAL A 10 -14.05 15.21 3.73
C VAL A 10 -14.70 14.14 2.87
N LYS A 11 -14.51 14.23 1.56
CA LYS A 11 -14.93 13.21 0.60
C LYS A 11 -13.73 12.58 -0.08
N LEU A 12 -13.77 11.25 -0.21
CA LEU A 12 -12.75 10.52 -0.94
C LEU A 12 -12.76 11.00 -2.40
N LYS A 13 -11.63 11.53 -2.86
CA LYS A 13 -11.42 12.03 -4.22
C LYS A 13 -10.81 10.97 -5.13
N GLY A 14 -10.00 10.08 -4.56
CA GLY A 14 -9.36 9.01 -5.32
C GLY A 14 -8.58 8.05 -4.43
N THR A 15 -8.32 6.87 -4.97
CA THR A 15 -7.45 5.86 -4.36
C THR A 15 -6.30 5.60 -5.32
N ILE A 16 -5.09 5.75 -4.83
CA ILE A 16 -3.87 5.48 -5.60
C ILE A 16 -3.28 4.19 -5.07
N ILE A 17 -3.00 3.26 -5.97
CA ILE A 17 -2.37 1.97 -5.66
C ILE A 17 -0.98 2.02 -6.28
N LYS A 18 0.06 1.85 -5.46
CA LYS A 18 1.45 1.86 -5.92
C LYS A 18 2.14 0.55 -5.55
N ASN A 19 2.98 0.03 -6.43
CA ASN A 19 3.85 -1.10 -6.09
C ASN A 19 4.99 -0.63 -5.17
N ILE A 20 5.28 -1.36 -4.10
CA ILE A 20 6.33 -1.05 -3.14
C ILE A 20 7.57 -1.87 -3.48
N GLU A 21 8.52 -1.23 -4.18
CA GLU A 21 9.80 -1.82 -4.54
C GLU A 21 10.96 -0.87 -4.17
N GLY A 22 12.14 -1.42 -3.90
CA GLY A 22 13.37 -0.61 -3.72
C GLY A 22 13.56 0.09 -2.37
N ASN A 23 12.82 -0.27 -1.30
CA ASN A 23 13.07 0.33 0.03
C ASN A 23 14.52 0.13 0.48
N ARG A 24 15.18 1.23 0.89
CA ARG A 24 16.59 1.23 1.33
C ARG A 24 16.92 0.17 2.38
N GLY A 25 16.04 0.00 3.38
CA GLY A 25 16.21 -1.02 4.43
C GLY A 25 15.97 -2.48 3.99
N LYS A 26 15.54 -2.72 2.75
CA LYS A 26 15.34 -4.06 2.16
C LYS A 26 16.21 -4.29 0.93
N LEU A 27 17.18 -3.42 0.68
CA LEU A 27 18.20 -3.61 -0.36
C LEU A 27 18.95 -4.93 -0.09
N GLY A 28 19.11 -5.77 -1.11
CA GLY A 28 19.74 -7.09 -1.00
C GLY A 28 18.85 -8.24 -0.48
N ILE A 29 17.75 -7.96 0.24
CA ILE A 29 16.87 -9.01 0.83
C ILE A 29 15.71 -9.41 -0.12
N GLY A 30 15.54 -8.66 -1.22
CA GLY A 30 14.48 -8.91 -2.21
C GLY A 30 14.53 -10.30 -2.85
N GLY A 31 15.74 -10.78 -3.17
CA GLY A 31 15.96 -12.09 -3.82
C GLY A 31 15.54 -13.27 -2.93
N ILE A 32 15.98 -13.28 -1.68
CA ILE A 32 15.62 -14.32 -0.68
C ILE A 32 14.10 -14.35 -0.44
N ARG A 33 13.46 -13.19 -0.31
CA ARG A 33 11.99 -13.13 -0.19
C ARG A 33 11.27 -13.66 -1.44
N ARG A 34 11.80 -13.41 -2.63
CA ARG A 34 11.25 -13.93 -3.89
C ARG A 34 11.40 -15.45 -3.96
N TYR A 35 12.58 -15.99 -3.64
CA TYR A 35 12.83 -17.43 -3.60
C TYR A 35 11.87 -18.15 -2.63
N ARG A 36 11.71 -17.64 -1.41
CA ARG A 36 10.78 -18.20 -0.40
C ARG A 36 9.32 -18.14 -0.82
N ALA A 37 8.93 -17.09 -1.54
CA ALA A 37 7.57 -16.93 -2.04
C ALA A 37 7.27 -17.96 -3.14
N LEU A 38 8.19 -18.11 -4.10
CA LEU A 38 8.10 -19.11 -5.17
C LEU A 38 8.14 -20.55 -4.64
N SER A 39 8.97 -20.85 -3.64
CA SER A 39 9.04 -22.19 -3.04
C SER A 39 7.78 -22.58 -2.27
N SER A 40 6.93 -21.62 -1.95
CA SER A 40 5.72 -21.80 -1.13
C SER A 40 4.44 -21.58 -1.95
N ASP A 41 4.55 -21.50 -3.29
CA ASP A 41 3.44 -21.27 -4.22
C ASP A 41 2.56 -20.05 -3.91
N TYR A 42 3.14 -18.97 -3.40
CA TYR A 42 2.43 -17.69 -3.23
C TYR A 42 3.25 -16.50 -3.72
N TYR A 43 2.58 -15.54 -4.38
CA TYR A 43 3.21 -14.28 -4.77
C TYR A 43 2.96 -13.19 -3.71
N ILE A 44 4.03 -12.58 -3.20
CA ILE A 44 3.93 -11.47 -2.24
C ILE A 44 3.73 -10.16 -3.00
N PHE A 45 2.47 -9.82 -3.29
CA PHE A 45 2.11 -8.49 -3.79
C PHE A 45 2.34 -7.46 -2.67
N LYS A 46 3.19 -6.47 -2.91
CA LYS A 46 3.44 -5.37 -1.96
C LYS A 46 2.88 -4.09 -2.55
N HIS A 47 1.69 -3.70 -2.12
CA HIS A 47 1.08 -2.45 -2.58
C HIS A 47 0.93 -1.45 -1.44
N GLU A 48 1.17 -0.19 -1.77
CA GLU A 48 0.84 0.95 -0.93
C GLU A 48 -0.47 1.54 -1.42
N TYR A 49 -1.39 1.78 -0.48
CA TYR A 49 -2.65 2.47 -0.74
C TYR A 49 -2.56 3.88 -0.21
N ILE A 50 -2.73 4.85 -1.09
CA ILE A 50 -2.83 6.26 -0.72
C ILE A 50 -4.26 6.72 -1.00
N PHE A 51 -4.99 7.06 0.05
CA PHE A 51 -6.34 7.61 -0.05
C PHE A 51 -6.28 9.13 -0.06
N VAL A 52 -6.75 9.74 -1.15
CA VAL A 52 -6.77 11.20 -1.31
C VAL A 52 -8.16 11.71 -0.98
N PHE A 53 -8.26 12.59 0.00
CA PHE A 53 -9.52 13.20 0.42
C PHE A 53 -9.55 14.69 0.07
N LYS A 54 -10.71 15.17 -0.40
CA LYS A 54 -10.99 16.60 -0.60
C LYS A 54 -11.84 17.09 0.57
N LYS A 55 -11.47 18.23 1.15
CA LYS A 55 -12.30 18.90 2.16
C LYS A 55 -13.59 19.41 1.52
N GLU A 56 -14.72 19.14 2.16
CA GLU A 56 -16.02 19.65 1.75
C GLU A 56 -16.37 20.85 2.64
N PHE A 57 -16.34 22.04 2.06
CA PHE A 57 -16.89 23.24 2.69
C PHE A 57 -18.34 23.36 2.29
#